data_AF-A0A5C6BGF3-F1
#
_entry.id   AF-A0A5C6BGF3-F1
#
_cell.length_a   1.000
_cell.length_b   1.000
_cell.length_c   1.000
_cell.angle_alpha   90.00
_cell.angle_beta   90.00
_cell.angle_gamma   90.00
#
_symmetry.space_group_name_H-M   'P 1'
#
loop_
_entity.id
_entity.type
_entity.pdbx_description
1 polymer ?
#
loop_
_entity_poly.entity_id
_entity_poly.type
_entity_poly.pdbx_seq_one_letter_code
_entity_poly.pdbx_strand_id
1 'polypeptide(L)'
;MDHNSSTSNSNWRPEAWLLALFLTAVAAYWAFDWLGGGFVAEQLADRFGTILIEKSRERITQPAEFLSIRMRESLWFLAMAVGMIGVALLAARIVRRLCSPMWAWLPISLIAFATVNGVIGAGGETGTYWMVLFAGSGDSKQPEFQIARILHRDSDAKEKVVILGSSQGLSEIDEPTLNRRFGPQKYFANLSYVGSHTIEFLLTEPWYGGEHPEIAICYLSELNFYTKVSGARLLPLLKVSEWPTLQELEIEKFDIGNRGINGYVGSVLPAFQSRRSLEYFLFGTPAVENKIKRDHPTLGSAAESVDQKKQRREQAHEKTIARMAKTYAVNDDTEFHKTTLEMFLQRAQQTGTQVVLIFGQVNPVLSQKIDPDVRRDFLDYRDRLKKRFPDVLILSDELPVHPESDYHDMMHLTEEAQIRHTHSLADVLQDRLGWSPDSD
;
A
#
# COMPACT_ATOMS: atom_id res chain seq x y z
N MET A 1 22.96 -41.99 -54.25
CA MET A 1 23.26 -40.94 -53.24
C MET A 1 21.91 -40.51 -52.69
N ASP A 2 21.42 -41.27 -51.71
CA ASP A 2 20.18 -40.98 -51.01
C ASP A 2 20.51 -40.26 -49.71
N HIS A 3 20.35 -38.94 -49.70
CA HIS A 3 20.33 -38.17 -48.46
C HIS A 3 18.94 -38.28 -47.85
N ASN A 4 18.73 -39.32 -47.04
CA ASN A 4 17.67 -39.36 -46.05
C ASN A 4 17.94 -38.28 -45.00
N SER A 5 17.38 -37.09 -45.22
CA SER A 5 17.23 -36.09 -44.17
C SER A 5 16.17 -36.59 -43.19
N SER A 6 16.61 -37.29 -42.14
CA SER A 6 15.78 -37.57 -40.96
C SER A 6 15.50 -36.24 -40.26
N THR A 7 14.50 -35.50 -40.72
CA THR A 7 13.85 -34.49 -39.89
C THR A 7 13.14 -35.25 -38.77
N SER A 8 13.84 -35.39 -37.65
CA SER A 8 13.29 -35.79 -36.37
C SER A 8 12.10 -34.87 -36.07
N ASN A 9 10.91 -35.28 -36.50
CA ASN A 9 9.64 -34.71 -36.09
C ASN A 9 9.48 -35.11 -34.62
N SER A 10 10.14 -34.35 -33.74
CA SER A 10 9.84 -34.39 -32.33
C SER A 10 8.43 -33.78 -32.18
N ASN A 11 7.41 -34.62 -32.38
CA ASN A 11 5.98 -34.33 -32.24
C ASN A 11 5.61 -34.13 -30.76
N TRP A 12 6.47 -33.44 -30.00
CA TRP A 12 6.19 -33.10 -28.62
C TRP A 12 5.16 -32.00 -28.62
N ARG A 13 3.91 -32.41 -28.36
CA ARG A 13 2.78 -31.53 -28.17
C ARG A 13 3.09 -30.56 -27.02
N PRO A 14 3.06 -29.23 -27.21
CA PRO A 14 3.30 -28.25 -26.15
C PRO A 14 2.48 -28.51 -24.87
N GLU A 15 1.31 -29.13 -25.03
CA GLU A 15 0.43 -29.54 -23.94
C GLU A 15 1.07 -30.58 -23.01
N ALA A 16 1.86 -31.51 -23.54
CA ALA A 16 2.57 -32.51 -22.73
C ALA A 16 3.68 -31.87 -21.90
N TRP A 17 4.37 -30.86 -22.45
CA TRP A 17 5.37 -30.08 -21.72
C TRP A 17 4.76 -29.24 -20.61
N LEU A 18 3.63 -28.56 -20.87
CA LEU A 18 2.94 -27.78 -19.85
C LEU A 18 2.33 -28.66 -18.76
N LEU A 19 1.77 -29.82 -19.11
CA LEU A 19 1.30 -30.78 -18.12
C LEU A 19 2.46 -31.33 -17.28
N ALA A 20 3.58 -31.68 -17.91
CA ALA A 20 4.78 -32.12 -17.19
C ALA A 20 5.31 -31.01 -16.27
N LEU A 21 5.38 -29.76 -16.73
CA LEU A 21 5.78 -28.61 -15.92
C LEU A 21 4.80 -28.35 -14.78
N PHE A 22 3.50 -28.43 -15.02
CA PHE A 22 2.46 -28.28 -14.00
C PHE A 22 2.59 -29.35 -12.93
N LEU A 23 2.63 -30.62 -13.32
CA LEU A 23 2.79 -31.75 -12.41
C LEU A 23 4.12 -31.67 -11.66
N THR A 24 5.19 -31.21 -12.31
CA THR A 24 6.49 -30.98 -11.66
C THR A 24 6.41 -29.86 -10.63
N ALA A 25 5.76 -28.73 -10.95
CA ALA A 25 5.59 -27.62 -10.01
C ALA A 25 4.72 -28.01 -8.81
N VAL A 26 3.63 -28.76 -9.05
CA VAL A 26 2.78 -29.31 -7.99
C VAL A 26 3.55 -30.34 -7.14
N ALA A 27 4.28 -31.26 -7.77
CA ALA A 27 5.11 -32.22 -7.06
C ALA A 27 6.22 -31.53 -6.26
N ALA A 28 6.84 -30.48 -6.80
CA ALA A 28 7.84 -29.66 -6.11
C ALA A 28 7.23 -28.90 -4.93
N TYR A 29 6.02 -28.35 -5.07
CA TYR A 29 5.27 -27.74 -3.97
C TYR A 29 5.03 -28.72 -2.83
N TRP A 30 4.48 -29.90 -3.14
CA TRP A 30 4.21 -30.94 -2.13
C TRP A 30 5.50 -31.52 -1.55
N ALA A 31 6.53 -31.72 -2.37
CA ALA A 31 7.84 -32.15 -1.89
C ALA A 31 8.47 -31.10 -0.97
N PHE A 32 8.32 -29.80 -1.25
CA PHE A 32 8.78 -28.75 -0.36
C PHE A 32 8.04 -28.81 1.00
N ASP A 33 6.73 -28.97 0.98
CA ASP A 33 5.91 -29.03 2.19
C ASP A 33 6.19 -30.31 3.02
N TRP A 34 6.46 -31.45 2.37
CA TRP A 34 6.67 -32.75 3.04
C TRP A 34 8.12 -33.12 3.34
N LEU A 35 9.10 -32.72 2.51
CA LEU A 35 10.46 -33.26 2.51
C LEU A 35 11.53 -32.27 3.02
N GLY A 36 11.13 -31.24 3.75
CA GLY A 36 12.07 -30.35 4.44
C GLY A 36 12.27 -28.99 3.76
N GLY A 37 11.25 -28.41 3.14
CA GLY A 37 11.27 -27.01 2.71
C GLY A 37 11.53 -26.05 3.88
N GLY A 38 11.03 -26.38 5.07
CA GLY A 38 11.38 -25.68 6.31
C GLY A 38 12.89 -25.72 6.60
N PHE A 39 13.54 -26.87 6.43
CA PHE A 39 15.00 -26.99 6.60
C PHE A 39 15.77 -26.12 5.58
N VAL A 40 15.34 -26.07 4.32
CA VAL A 40 15.97 -25.19 3.32
C VAL A 40 15.80 -23.71 3.70
N ALA A 41 14.61 -23.34 4.18
CA ALA A 41 14.33 -21.99 4.63
C ALA A 41 15.15 -21.60 5.87
N GLU A 42 15.31 -22.51 6.83
CA GLU A 42 16.19 -22.36 8.00
C GLU A 42 17.65 -22.16 7.56
N GLN A 43 18.17 -23.00 6.67
CA GLN A 43 19.55 -22.87 6.18
C GLN A 43 19.80 -21.53 5.47
N LEU A 44 18.80 -21.02 4.76
CA LEU A 44 18.88 -19.70 4.13
C LEU A 44 18.73 -18.57 5.14
N ALA A 45 17.90 -18.73 6.16
CA ALA A 45 17.77 -17.79 7.27
C ALA A 45 19.05 -17.73 8.11
N ASP A 46 19.72 -18.85 8.36
CA ASP A 46 21.02 -18.87 9.06
C ASP A 46 22.07 -18.07 8.30
N ARG A 47 22.01 -18.08 6.96
CA ARG A 47 22.98 -17.40 6.10
C ARG A 47 22.63 -15.94 5.81
N PHE A 48 21.35 -15.62 5.66
CA PHE A 48 20.87 -14.33 5.15
C PHE A 48 19.88 -13.63 6.09
N GLY A 49 19.51 -14.24 7.21
CA GLY A 49 18.48 -13.75 8.12
C GLY A 49 18.80 -12.37 8.68
N THR A 50 20.03 -12.14 9.15
CA THR A 50 20.47 -10.80 9.61
C THR A 50 20.33 -9.75 8.51
N ILE A 51 20.70 -10.10 7.27
CA ILE A 51 20.58 -9.18 6.12
C ILE A 51 19.10 -8.93 5.80
N LEU A 52 18.24 -9.95 5.89
CA LEU A 52 16.80 -9.79 5.67
C LEU A 52 16.17 -8.89 6.73
N ILE A 53 16.53 -9.07 8.01
CA ILE A 53 16.07 -8.20 9.10
C ILE A 53 16.52 -6.77 8.85
N GLU A 54 17.82 -6.54 8.62
CA GLU A 54 18.37 -5.20 8.39
C GLU A 54 17.75 -4.53 7.16
N LYS A 55 17.67 -5.23 6.02
CA LYS A 55 17.15 -4.68 4.76
C LYS A 55 15.64 -4.49 4.78
N SER A 56 14.92 -5.29 5.54
CA SER A 56 13.49 -5.08 5.77
C SER A 56 13.21 -3.96 6.78
N ARG A 57 14.25 -3.38 7.39
CA ARG A 57 14.15 -2.46 8.53
C ARG A 57 13.31 -3.11 9.64
N GLU A 58 13.62 -4.35 9.96
CA GLU A 58 13.01 -5.10 11.06
C GLU A 58 11.50 -5.40 10.90
N ARG A 59 10.96 -5.21 9.68
CA ARG A 59 9.62 -5.67 9.31
C ARG A 59 9.50 -7.19 9.27
N ILE A 60 10.61 -7.88 9.04
CA ILE A 60 10.71 -9.35 9.09
C ILE A 60 11.33 -9.72 10.43
N THR A 61 10.55 -10.29 11.32
CA THR A 61 10.98 -10.74 12.66
C THR A 61 11.39 -12.22 12.67
N GLN A 62 10.82 -13.03 11.78
CA GLN A 62 11.10 -14.47 11.65
C GLN A 62 11.59 -14.82 10.23
N PRO A 63 12.90 -14.71 9.92
CA PRO A 63 13.40 -14.86 8.56
C PRO A 63 13.17 -16.25 7.95
N ALA A 64 13.28 -17.33 8.75
CA ALA A 64 13.07 -18.70 8.27
C ALA A 64 11.62 -18.94 7.85
N GLU A 65 10.68 -18.51 8.68
CA GLU A 65 9.25 -18.61 8.38
C GLU A 65 8.88 -17.76 7.17
N PHE A 66 9.34 -16.52 7.14
CA PHE A 66 9.16 -15.61 6.01
C PHE A 66 9.64 -16.23 4.69
N LEU A 67 10.87 -16.79 4.67
CA LEU A 67 11.43 -17.46 3.50
C LEU A 67 10.62 -18.70 3.10
N SER A 68 10.23 -19.52 4.07
CA SER A 68 9.41 -20.71 3.84
C SER A 68 8.08 -20.35 3.17
N ILE A 69 7.39 -19.32 3.68
CA ILE A 69 6.14 -18.81 3.10
C ILE A 69 6.39 -18.31 1.67
N ARG A 70 7.42 -17.47 1.42
CA ARG A 70 7.69 -16.95 0.07
C ARG A 70 8.05 -18.05 -0.93
N MET A 71 8.79 -19.07 -0.51
CA MET A 71 9.12 -20.22 -1.37
C MET A 71 7.88 -21.01 -1.75
N ARG A 72 7.00 -21.26 -0.78
CA ARG A 72 5.72 -21.94 -0.99
C ARG A 72 4.81 -21.15 -1.92
N GLU A 73 4.70 -19.83 -1.71
CA GLU A 73 3.99 -18.93 -2.62
C GLU A 73 4.55 -18.98 -4.04
N SER A 74 5.88 -18.98 -4.20
CA SER A 74 6.54 -19.02 -5.50
C SER A 74 6.22 -20.31 -6.27
N LEU A 75 6.30 -21.45 -5.59
CA LEU A 75 5.98 -22.75 -6.18
C LEU A 75 4.50 -22.86 -6.53
N TRP A 76 3.62 -22.40 -5.64
CA TRP A 76 2.18 -22.37 -5.89
C TRP A 76 1.84 -21.46 -7.07
N PHE A 77 2.41 -20.26 -7.12
CA PHE A 77 2.20 -19.31 -8.20
C PHE A 77 2.68 -19.87 -9.54
N LEU A 78 3.86 -20.53 -9.56
CA LEU A 78 4.36 -21.21 -10.75
C LEU A 78 3.41 -22.31 -11.22
N ALA A 79 2.93 -23.17 -10.30
CA ALA A 79 1.97 -24.21 -10.62
C ALA A 79 0.66 -23.62 -11.19
N MET A 80 0.11 -22.59 -10.56
CA MET A 80 -1.10 -21.91 -11.01
C MET A 80 -0.92 -21.26 -12.39
N ALA A 81 0.20 -20.58 -12.64
CA ALA A 81 0.49 -19.96 -13.92
C ALA A 81 0.59 -20.99 -15.04
N VAL A 82 1.36 -22.06 -14.85
CA VAL A 82 1.50 -23.13 -15.86
C VAL A 82 0.17 -23.84 -16.09
N GLY A 83 -0.58 -24.15 -15.03
CA GLY A 83 -1.90 -24.77 -15.11
C GLY A 83 -2.89 -23.92 -15.90
N MET A 84 -2.99 -22.62 -15.60
CA MET A 84 -3.86 -21.70 -16.32
C MET A 84 -3.46 -21.53 -17.80
N ILE A 85 -2.17 -21.46 -18.10
CA ILE A 85 -1.67 -21.43 -19.49
C ILE A 85 -2.06 -22.73 -20.22
N GLY A 86 -1.91 -23.89 -19.58
CA GLY A 86 -2.33 -25.18 -20.13
C GLY A 86 -3.83 -25.21 -20.47
N VAL A 87 -4.68 -24.77 -19.55
CA VAL A 87 -6.14 -24.64 -19.78
C VAL A 87 -6.44 -23.67 -20.91
N ALA A 88 -5.76 -22.51 -20.95
CA ALA A 88 -5.93 -21.51 -21.98
C ALA A 88 -5.60 -22.04 -23.38
N LEU A 89 -4.50 -22.79 -23.52
CA LEU A 89 -4.12 -23.42 -24.79
C LEU A 89 -5.12 -24.50 -25.23
N LEU A 90 -5.62 -25.31 -24.29
CA LEU A 90 -6.65 -26.30 -24.58
C LEU A 90 -7.95 -25.62 -25.05
N ALA A 91 -8.39 -24.58 -24.34
CA ALA A 91 -9.56 -23.79 -24.72
C ALA A 91 -9.38 -23.13 -26.09
N ALA A 92 -8.22 -22.52 -26.36
CA ALA A 92 -7.89 -21.94 -27.66
C ALA A 92 -7.91 -23.00 -28.78
N ARG A 93 -7.45 -24.23 -28.51
CA ARG A 93 -7.50 -25.34 -29.46
C ARG A 93 -8.94 -25.77 -29.77
N ILE A 94 -9.80 -25.83 -28.77
CA ILE A 94 -11.23 -26.12 -28.94
C ILE A 94 -11.88 -25.01 -29.78
N VAL A 95 -11.63 -23.75 -29.44
CA VAL A 95 -12.13 -22.59 -30.19
C VAL A 95 -11.69 -22.62 -31.65
N ARG A 96 -10.41 -22.91 -31.95
CA ARG A 96 -9.92 -23.02 -33.34
C ARG A 96 -10.58 -24.16 -34.13
N ARG A 97 -11.11 -25.19 -33.45
CA ARG A 97 -11.85 -26.28 -34.10
C ARG A 97 -13.32 -25.93 -34.33
N LEU A 98 -13.93 -25.17 -33.42
CA LEU A 98 -15.36 -24.87 -33.43
C LEU A 98 -15.70 -23.55 -34.13
N CYS A 99 -14.76 -22.62 -34.22
CA CYS A 99 -14.97 -21.31 -34.83
C CYS A 99 -14.22 -21.20 -36.16
N SER A 100 -14.79 -20.46 -37.11
CA SER A 100 -14.06 -20.10 -38.32
C SER A 100 -12.80 -19.29 -37.99
N PRO A 101 -11.71 -19.39 -38.78
CA PRO A 101 -10.48 -18.63 -38.54
C PRO A 101 -10.69 -17.12 -38.42
N MET A 102 -11.67 -16.58 -39.17
CA MET A 102 -12.02 -15.15 -39.17
C MET A 102 -12.57 -14.66 -37.82
N TRP A 103 -13.22 -15.53 -37.04
CA TRP A 103 -13.86 -15.17 -35.77
C TRP A 103 -13.13 -15.72 -34.55
N ALA A 104 -12.26 -16.73 -34.72
CA ALA A 104 -11.58 -17.39 -33.62
C ALA A 104 -10.69 -16.45 -32.77
N TRP A 105 -10.20 -15.34 -33.34
CA TRP A 105 -9.34 -14.39 -32.62
C TRP A 105 -10.04 -13.73 -31.42
N LEU A 106 -11.35 -13.48 -31.50
CA LEU A 106 -12.10 -12.80 -30.43
C LEU A 106 -12.16 -13.65 -29.15
N PRO A 107 -12.69 -14.90 -29.18
CA PRO A 107 -12.67 -15.79 -28.00
C PRO A 107 -11.25 -16.15 -27.55
N ILE A 108 -10.27 -16.29 -28.45
CA ILE A 108 -8.87 -16.49 -28.05
C ILE A 108 -8.34 -15.29 -27.26
N SER A 109 -8.68 -14.07 -27.69
CA SER A 109 -8.27 -12.85 -26.99
C SER A 109 -8.92 -12.76 -25.60
N LEU A 110 -10.19 -13.15 -25.47
CA LEU A 110 -10.88 -13.23 -24.18
C LEU A 110 -10.25 -14.26 -23.24
N ILE A 111 -9.89 -15.44 -23.78
CA ILE A 111 -9.17 -16.46 -23.01
C ILE A 111 -7.82 -15.90 -22.52
N ALA A 112 -7.03 -15.32 -23.41
CA ALA A 112 -5.74 -14.73 -23.05
C ALA A 112 -5.89 -13.62 -22.00
N PHE A 113 -6.87 -12.74 -22.17
CA PHE A 113 -7.19 -11.67 -21.23
C PHE A 113 -7.58 -12.21 -19.84
N ALA A 114 -8.45 -13.22 -19.80
CA ALA A 114 -8.86 -13.88 -18.56
C ALA A 114 -7.68 -14.59 -17.88
N THR A 115 -6.82 -15.27 -18.65
CA THR A 115 -5.61 -15.92 -18.13
C THR A 115 -4.66 -14.91 -17.51
N VAL A 116 -4.36 -13.80 -18.19
CA VAL A 116 -3.46 -12.76 -17.66
C VAL A 116 -4.01 -12.17 -16.37
N ASN A 117 -5.29 -11.81 -16.32
CA ASN A 117 -5.92 -11.27 -15.12
C ASN A 117 -6.01 -12.32 -14.00
N GLY A 118 -6.28 -13.59 -14.32
CA GLY A 118 -6.32 -14.68 -13.34
C GLY A 118 -4.94 -14.95 -12.72
N VAL A 119 -3.89 -14.99 -13.54
CA VAL A 119 -2.49 -15.13 -13.07
C VAL A 119 -2.12 -13.93 -12.20
N ILE A 120 -2.36 -12.70 -12.66
CA ILE A 120 -2.01 -11.51 -11.88
C ILE A 120 -2.85 -11.40 -10.60
N GLY A 121 -4.13 -11.78 -10.64
CA GLY A 121 -4.99 -11.82 -9.46
C GLY A 121 -4.50 -12.81 -8.41
N ALA A 122 -4.16 -14.04 -8.84
CA ALA A 122 -3.56 -15.04 -7.96
C ALA A 122 -2.21 -14.56 -7.39
N GLY A 123 -1.37 -13.94 -8.21
CA GLY A 123 -0.11 -13.33 -7.77
C GLY A 123 -0.32 -12.18 -6.80
N GLY A 124 -1.32 -11.33 -7.01
CA GLY A 124 -1.64 -10.15 -6.21
C GLY A 124 -1.98 -10.44 -4.74
N GLU A 125 -2.27 -11.69 -4.38
CA GLU A 125 -2.46 -12.11 -2.98
C GLU A 125 -1.21 -12.67 -2.32
N THR A 126 -0.09 -12.72 -3.05
CA THR A 126 1.21 -13.21 -2.58
C THR A 126 2.20 -12.07 -2.36
N GLY A 127 2.98 -12.15 -1.30
CA GLY A 127 4.00 -11.12 -1.01
C GLY A 127 5.15 -11.21 -2.01
N THR A 128 5.44 -12.41 -2.50
CA THR A 128 6.48 -12.63 -3.53
C THR A 128 6.24 -11.80 -4.79
N TYR A 129 5.00 -11.78 -5.29
CA TYR A 129 4.63 -10.97 -6.45
C TYR A 129 4.91 -9.48 -6.23
N TRP A 130 4.45 -8.94 -5.09
CA TRP A 130 4.65 -7.53 -4.78
C TRP A 130 6.10 -7.17 -4.51
N MET A 131 6.89 -8.07 -3.92
CA MET A 131 8.34 -7.87 -3.74
C MET A 131 9.09 -7.82 -5.06
N VAL A 132 8.75 -8.68 -6.03
CA VAL A 132 9.33 -8.62 -7.38
C VAL A 132 8.98 -7.30 -8.07
N LEU A 133 7.72 -6.89 -7.98
CA LEU A 133 7.30 -5.60 -8.52
C LEU A 133 7.97 -4.42 -7.82
N PHE A 134 8.14 -4.45 -6.50
CA PHE A 134 8.84 -3.41 -5.75
C PHE A 134 10.29 -3.30 -6.21
N ALA A 135 11.00 -4.43 -6.30
CA ALA A 135 12.40 -4.47 -6.75
C ALA A 135 12.59 -3.87 -8.16
N GLY A 136 11.63 -4.07 -9.07
CA GLY A 136 11.68 -3.48 -10.42
C GLY A 136 11.08 -2.09 -10.55
N SER A 137 10.31 -1.62 -9.57
CA SER A 137 9.58 -0.34 -9.65
C SER A 137 10.14 0.80 -8.81
N GLY A 138 11.14 0.53 -7.97
CA GLY A 138 11.68 1.52 -7.04
C GLY A 138 10.60 1.95 -6.05
N ASP A 139 10.49 3.26 -5.80
CA ASP A 139 9.63 3.87 -4.76
C ASP A 139 8.12 3.86 -5.06
N SER A 140 7.62 2.86 -5.78
CA SER A 140 6.18 2.71 -6.01
C SER A 140 5.47 2.39 -4.68
N LYS A 141 4.51 3.23 -4.31
CA LYS A 141 3.76 3.10 -3.03
C LYS A 141 2.76 1.95 -2.99
N GLN A 142 2.34 1.43 -4.15
CA GLN A 142 1.36 0.34 -4.19
C GLN A 142 1.98 -1.01 -3.79
N PRO A 143 3.13 -1.45 -4.33
CA PRO A 143 3.81 -2.64 -3.84
C PRO A 143 4.18 -2.53 -2.36
N GLU A 144 4.65 -1.36 -1.90
CA GLU A 144 4.96 -1.12 -0.48
C GLU A 144 3.74 -1.38 0.43
N PHE A 145 2.60 -0.78 0.12
CA PHE A 145 1.34 -1.02 0.84
C PHE A 145 0.95 -2.51 0.86
N GLN A 146 1.06 -3.18 -0.29
CA GLN A 146 0.66 -4.59 -0.41
C GLN A 146 1.60 -5.52 0.35
N ILE A 147 2.90 -5.21 0.38
CA ILE A 147 3.89 -5.93 1.19
C ILE A 147 3.56 -5.77 2.68
N ALA A 148 3.33 -4.54 3.15
CA ALA A 148 2.98 -4.29 4.56
C ALA A 148 1.70 -5.04 4.96
N ARG A 149 0.67 -5.02 4.11
CA ARG A 149 -0.57 -5.80 4.31
C ARG A 149 -0.31 -7.29 4.46
N ILE A 150 0.49 -7.86 3.57
CA ILE A 150 0.76 -9.30 3.54
C ILE A 150 1.63 -9.71 4.74
N LEU A 151 2.63 -8.91 5.10
CA LEU A 151 3.43 -9.16 6.30
C LEU A 151 2.59 -9.07 7.57
N HIS A 152 1.64 -8.13 7.64
CA HIS A 152 0.67 -8.05 8.74
C HIS A 152 -0.19 -9.32 8.84
N ARG A 153 -0.75 -9.78 7.71
CA ARG A 153 -1.55 -11.00 7.65
C ARG A 153 -0.75 -12.21 8.13
N ASP A 154 0.49 -12.31 7.65
CA ASP A 154 1.38 -13.45 7.88
C ASP A 154 2.18 -13.36 9.20
N SER A 155 1.97 -12.31 10.01
CA SER A 155 2.62 -12.17 11.31
C SER A 155 1.98 -13.08 12.36
N ASP A 156 2.83 -13.76 13.13
CA ASP A 156 2.48 -14.59 14.30
C ASP A 156 2.39 -13.78 15.61
N ALA A 157 2.55 -12.46 15.56
CA ALA A 157 2.40 -11.63 16.75
C ALA A 157 1.00 -11.79 17.35
N LYS A 158 0.94 -11.81 18.69
CA LYS A 158 -0.31 -12.00 19.43
C LYS A 158 -1.31 -10.88 19.17
N GLU A 159 -0.82 -9.67 18.98
CA GLU A 159 -1.62 -8.49 18.66
C GLU A 159 -1.06 -7.82 17.39
N LYS A 160 -1.94 -7.56 16.43
CA LYS A 160 -1.65 -6.93 15.15
C LYS A 160 -2.19 -5.50 15.16
N VAL A 161 -1.30 -4.56 14.88
CA VAL A 161 -1.57 -3.12 14.92
C VAL A 161 -1.41 -2.56 13.52
N VAL A 162 -2.45 -1.91 13.00
CA VAL A 162 -2.37 -1.17 11.73
C VAL A 162 -2.14 0.30 12.00
N ILE A 163 -1.26 0.93 11.22
CA ILE A 163 -1.13 2.38 11.17
C ILE A 163 -1.78 2.87 9.88
N LEU A 164 -2.75 3.76 10.00
CA LEU A 164 -3.50 4.35 8.90
C LEU A 164 -3.21 5.85 8.86
N GLY A 165 -3.07 6.40 7.66
CA GLY A 165 -2.68 7.80 7.48
C GLY A 165 -2.45 8.16 6.03
N SER A 166 -1.98 9.39 5.83
CA SER A 166 -1.70 9.96 4.52
C SER A 166 -0.22 9.76 4.11
N SER A 167 0.40 10.77 3.50
CA SER A 167 1.87 10.82 3.40
C SER A 167 2.51 11.21 4.73
N GLN A 168 1.77 11.99 5.54
CA GLN A 168 2.03 12.00 6.96
C GLN A 168 1.69 10.63 7.54
N GLY A 169 1.99 10.20 8.75
CA GLY A 169 1.78 8.79 9.16
C GLY A 169 2.79 7.84 8.53
N LEU A 170 3.05 7.88 7.21
CA LEU A 170 4.25 7.25 6.61
C LEU A 170 5.54 7.94 7.04
N SER A 171 5.51 9.27 7.19
CA SER A 171 6.71 10.09 7.42
C SER A 171 6.94 10.44 8.89
N GLU A 172 5.97 10.17 9.76
CA GLU A 172 5.97 10.62 11.16
C GLU A 172 6.03 9.45 12.12
N ILE A 173 5.55 8.27 11.71
CA ILE A 173 5.61 7.06 12.51
C ILE A 173 6.60 6.08 11.86
N ASP A 174 7.71 5.83 12.56
CA ASP A 174 8.70 4.84 12.18
C ASP A 174 8.26 3.45 12.65
N GLU A 175 7.59 2.71 11.77
CA GLU A 175 7.14 1.34 11.99
C GLU A 175 8.25 0.39 12.53
N PRO A 176 9.49 0.40 12.00
CA PRO A 176 10.62 -0.36 12.56
C PRO A 176 10.85 -0.12 14.05
N THR A 177 10.85 1.14 14.49
CA THR A 177 11.08 1.51 15.89
C THR A 177 9.98 0.99 16.80
N LEU A 178 8.72 0.95 16.34
CA LEU A 178 7.63 0.33 17.12
C LEU A 178 7.76 -1.19 17.18
N ASN A 179 8.06 -1.84 16.06
CA ASN A 179 8.25 -3.30 16.00
C ASN A 179 9.42 -3.77 16.88
N ARG A 180 10.52 -3.02 16.92
CA ARG A 180 11.63 -3.28 17.85
C ARG A 180 11.25 -3.25 19.31
N ARG A 181 10.35 -2.34 19.67
CA ARG A 181 10.06 -2.04 21.07
C ARG A 181 9.00 -2.97 21.66
N PHE A 182 8.06 -3.41 20.84
CA PHE A 182 6.89 -4.17 21.29
C PHE A 182 6.79 -5.56 20.66
N GLY A 183 7.67 -5.90 19.73
CA GLY A 183 7.80 -7.25 19.20
C GLY A 183 8.53 -8.17 20.19
N PRO A 184 8.20 -9.47 20.23
CA PRO A 184 7.30 -10.17 19.31
C PRO A 184 5.81 -10.12 19.68
N GLN A 185 5.43 -9.54 20.81
CA GLN A 185 4.03 -9.52 21.25
C GLN A 185 3.11 -8.77 20.29
N LYS A 186 3.62 -7.67 19.71
CA LYS A 186 2.90 -6.82 18.76
C LYS A 186 3.60 -6.74 17.42
N TYR A 187 2.81 -6.67 16.35
CA TYR A 187 3.30 -6.36 15.02
C TYR A 187 2.58 -5.15 14.45
N PHE A 188 3.35 -4.12 14.13
CA PHE A 188 2.90 -2.87 13.53
C PHE A 188 3.11 -2.95 12.02
N ALA A 189 2.05 -2.67 11.26
CA ALA A 189 2.12 -2.51 9.82
C ALA A 189 1.59 -1.14 9.40
N ASN A 190 2.44 -0.37 8.71
CA ASN A 190 2.03 0.92 8.20
C ASN A 190 1.31 0.77 6.85
N LEU A 191 -0.01 0.86 6.91
CA LEU A 191 -0.91 0.83 5.76
C LEU A 191 -1.32 2.25 5.32
N SER A 192 -0.60 3.28 5.78
CA SER A 192 -0.78 4.66 5.32
C SER A 192 -0.46 4.77 3.83
N TYR A 193 -1.14 5.69 3.14
CA TYR A 193 -0.96 5.86 1.70
C TYR A 193 -0.94 7.35 1.32
N VAL A 194 0.01 7.73 0.45
CA VAL A 194 0.24 9.13 0.08
C VAL A 194 -1.01 9.75 -0.53
N GLY A 195 -1.49 10.82 0.08
CA GLY A 195 -2.70 11.53 -0.32
C GLY A 195 -4.00 10.87 0.13
N SER A 196 -3.94 9.86 1.01
CA SER A 196 -5.13 9.35 1.69
C SER A 196 -5.74 10.39 2.62
N HIS A 197 -7.05 10.30 2.74
CA HIS A 197 -7.88 11.05 3.68
C HIS A 197 -8.69 10.03 4.49
N THR A 198 -9.74 10.48 5.14
CA THR A 198 -10.56 9.67 6.05
C THR A 198 -11.33 8.53 5.35
N ILE A 199 -11.75 8.71 4.09
CA ILE A 199 -12.46 7.65 3.33
C ILE A 199 -11.55 6.45 3.08
N GLU A 200 -10.25 6.65 2.87
CA GLU A 200 -9.32 5.55 2.66
C GLU A 200 -9.20 4.63 3.88
N PHE A 201 -9.55 5.09 5.10
CA PHE A 201 -9.56 4.22 6.27
C PHE A 201 -10.65 3.14 6.14
N LEU A 202 -11.86 3.54 5.72
CA LEU A 202 -12.94 2.62 5.39
C LEU A 202 -12.55 1.68 4.24
N LEU A 203 -11.93 2.23 3.19
CA LEU A 203 -11.52 1.43 2.04
C LEU A 203 -10.34 0.49 2.32
N THR A 204 -9.64 0.67 3.44
CA THR A 204 -8.56 -0.21 3.89
C THR A 204 -9.11 -1.40 4.70
N GLU A 205 -10.28 -1.29 5.33
CA GLU A 205 -10.87 -2.37 6.14
C GLU A 205 -10.96 -3.73 5.41
N PRO A 206 -11.41 -3.80 4.15
CA PRO A 206 -11.51 -5.07 3.42
C PRO A 206 -10.14 -5.71 3.12
N TRP A 207 -9.05 -4.99 3.38
CA TRP A 207 -7.69 -5.44 3.17
C TRP A 207 -7.05 -6.03 4.42
N TYR A 208 -7.66 -5.89 5.60
CA TYR A 208 -7.20 -6.57 6.83
C TYR A 208 -7.28 -8.09 6.72
N GLY A 209 -8.19 -8.60 5.88
CA GLY A 209 -8.41 -10.04 5.69
C GLY A 209 -9.56 -10.55 6.54
N GLY A 210 -9.50 -11.81 6.95
CA GLY A 210 -10.52 -12.43 7.82
C GLY A 210 -10.38 -12.07 9.31
N GLU A 211 -9.26 -11.46 9.69
CA GLU A 211 -8.95 -11.03 11.05
C GLU A 211 -8.85 -9.51 11.06
N HIS A 212 -9.71 -8.85 11.83
CA HIS A 212 -9.58 -7.42 12.07
C HIS A 212 -8.38 -7.16 12.98
N PRO A 213 -7.66 -6.04 12.81
CA PRO A 213 -6.61 -5.68 13.75
C PRO A 213 -7.21 -5.42 15.12
N GLU A 214 -6.48 -5.78 16.17
CA GLU A 214 -6.85 -5.46 17.54
C GLU A 214 -6.80 -3.95 17.74
N ILE A 215 -5.86 -3.27 17.08
CA ILE A 215 -5.62 -1.83 17.26
C ILE A 215 -5.39 -1.15 15.91
N ALA A 216 -6.06 -0.01 15.70
CA ALA A 216 -5.84 0.88 14.57
C ALA A 216 -5.33 2.25 15.04
N ILE A 217 -4.09 2.58 14.69
CA ILE A 217 -3.49 3.89 14.94
C ILE A 217 -3.72 4.77 13.71
N CYS A 218 -4.60 5.76 13.82
CA CYS A 218 -4.98 6.66 12.76
C CYS A 218 -4.24 7.99 12.90
N TYR A 219 -3.31 8.31 11.99
CA TYR A 219 -2.62 9.59 11.94
C TYR A 219 -3.26 10.51 10.89
N LEU A 220 -3.96 11.54 11.37
CA LEU A 220 -4.61 12.56 10.54
C LEU A 220 -4.22 13.94 11.04
N SER A 221 -3.65 14.79 10.19
CA SER A 221 -3.57 16.22 10.53
C SER A 221 -4.93 16.90 10.31
N GLU A 222 -5.09 18.08 10.90
CA GLU A 222 -6.28 18.92 10.66
C GLU A 222 -6.50 19.11 9.15
N LEU A 223 -5.43 19.26 8.37
CA LEU A 223 -5.47 19.50 6.93
C LEU A 223 -6.07 18.35 6.12
N ASN A 224 -6.09 17.12 6.66
CA ASN A 224 -6.70 15.99 5.98
C ASN A 224 -8.24 16.09 5.89
N PHE A 225 -8.88 16.95 6.68
CA PHE A 225 -10.33 17.17 6.64
C PHE A 225 -10.74 18.30 5.70
N TYR A 226 -9.86 19.27 5.44
CA TYR A 226 -10.23 20.51 4.74
C TYR A 226 -9.76 20.55 3.28
N THR A 227 -9.51 19.39 2.70
CA THR A 227 -9.10 19.22 1.30
C THR A 227 -10.27 18.69 0.48
N LYS A 228 -10.17 18.79 -0.85
CA LYS A 228 -11.20 18.24 -1.74
C LYS A 228 -11.16 16.72 -1.78
N VAL A 229 -12.33 16.08 -1.84
CA VAL A 229 -12.47 14.62 -2.02
C VAL A 229 -11.82 14.15 -3.33
N SER A 230 -11.77 14.99 -4.37
CA SER A 230 -11.01 14.72 -5.62
C SER A 230 -9.53 14.36 -5.39
N GLY A 231 -8.97 14.72 -4.23
CA GLY A 231 -7.62 14.39 -3.76
C GLY A 231 -7.46 12.92 -3.35
N ALA A 232 -8.55 12.23 -3.00
CA ALA A 232 -8.58 10.85 -2.53
C ALA A 232 -7.94 9.90 -3.55
N ARG A 233 -7.03 9.04 -3.10
CA ARG A 233 -6.41 8.00 -3.91
C ARG A 233 -7.17 6.70 -3.72
N LEU A 234 -8.43 6.70 -4.18
CA LEU A 234 -9.34 5.55 -4.17
C LEU A 234 -8.80 4.31 -4.92
N LEU A 235 -7.89 4.55 -5.85
CA LEU A 235 -7.49 3.59 -6.88
C LEU A 235 -6.87 2.26 -6.43
N PRO A 236 -5.94 2.22 -5.48
CA PRO A 236 -5.34 0.96 -5.05
C PRO A 236 -6.23 0.18 -4.06
N LEU A 237 -7.17 0.87 -3.42
CA LEU A 237 -7.88 0.39 -2.22
C LEU A 237 -9.35 0.05 -2.47
N LEU A 238 -9.97 0.59 -3.52
CA LEU A 238 -11.38 0.33 -3.79
C LEU A 238 -11.62 -1.11 -4.23
N LYS A 239 -12.49 -1.84 -3.53
CA LYS A 239 -13.05 -3.12 -3.95
C LYS A 239 -14.52 -2.94 -4.38
N VAL A 240 -15.01 -3.82 -5.27
CA VAL A 240 -16.45 -3.83 -5.65
C VAL A 240 -17.35 -3.99 -4.42
N SER A 241 -16.90 -4.73 -3.40
CA SER A 241 -17.62 -4.92 -2.14
C SER A 241 -17.93 -3.62 -1.41
N GLU A 242 -17.16 -2.56 -1.65
CA GLU A 242 -17.31 -1.27 -0.95
C GLU A 242 -18.30 -0.33 -1.62
N TRP A 243 -18.87 -0.74 -2.76
CA TRP A 243 -19.85 0.09 -3.45
C TRP A 243 -21.05 0.50 -2.57
N PRO A 244 -21.65 -0.38 -1.74
CA PRO A 244 -22.72 0.01 -0.83
C PRO A 244 -22.29 1.09 0.17
N THR A 245 -21.08 0.97 0.75
CA THR A 245 -20.50 1.99 1.64
C THR A 245 -20.39 3.34 0.92
N LEU A 246 -19.90 3.33 -0.33
CA LEU A 246 -19.79 4.55 -1.12
C LEU A 246 -21.14 5.19 -1.46
N GLN A 247 -22.18 4.38 -1.68
CA GLN A 247 -23.54 4.85 -1.91
C GLN A 247 -24.15 5.47 -0.65
N GLU A 248 -23.92 4.88 0.52
CA GLU A 248 -24.35 5.43 1.82
C GLU A 248 -23.71 6.81 2.07
N LEU A 249 -22.48 7.01 1.62
CA LEU A 249 -21.75 8.26 1.71
C LEU A 249 -22.08 9.27 0.59
N GLU A 250 -23.02 8.93 -0.30
CA GLU A 250 -23.44 9.77 -1.43
C GLU A 250 -22.24 10.28 -2.27
N ILE A 251 -21.28 9.38 -2.54
CA ILE A 251 -20.00 9.73 -3.20
C ILE A 251 -20.20 10.44 -4.54
N GLU A 252 -21.32 10.21 -5.22
CA GLU A 252 -21.68 10.83 -6.49
C GLU A 252 -21.85 12.36 -6.43
N LYS A 253 -22.02 12.93 -5.22
CA LYS A 253 -22.05 14.39 -5.02
C LYS A 253 -20.66 15.03 -5.15
N PHE A 254 -19.60 14.23 -5.08
CA PHE A 254 -18.22 14.70 -5.07
C PHE A 254 -17.51 14.39 -6.39
N ASP A 255 -16.65 15.31 -6.84
CA ASP A 255 -15.83 15.09 -8.03
C ASP A 255 -14.67 14.14 -7.72
N ILE A 256 -14.91 12.83 -7.85
CA ILE A 256 -13.87 11.80 -7.76
C ILE A 256 -13.12 11.57 -9.09
N GLY A 257 -13.46 12.32 -10.13
CA GLY A 257 -12.93 12.21 -11.49
C GLY A 257 -12.85 10.77 -12.01
N ASN A 258 -11.84 10.49 -12.82
CA ASN A 258 -11.58 9.13 -13.33
C ASN A 258 -11.07 8.16 -12.23
N ARG A 259 -10.88 8.59 -10.97
CA ARG A 259 -10.30 7.73 -9.92
C ARG A 259 -11.30 6.70 -9.43
N GLY A 260 -12.57 7.06 -9.30
CA GLY A 260 -13.64 6.11 -8.95
C GLY A 260 -13.79 5.00 -9.99
N ILE A 261 -13.93 5.38 -11.26
CA ILE A 261 -14.02 4.42 -12.39
C ILE A 261 -12.79 3.53 -12.44
N ASN A 262 -11.60 4.12 -12.39
CA ASN A 262 -10.38 3.34 -12.45
C ASN A 262 -10.22 2.41 -11.23
N GLY A 263 -10.77 2.77 -10.07
CA GLY A 263 -10.74 1.94 -8.85
C GLY A 263 -11.64 0.73 -9.03
N TYR A 264 -12.86 0.96 -9.53
CA TYR A 264 -13.80 -0.11 -9.88
C TYR A 264 -13.21 -1.05 -10.93
N VAL A 265 -12.67 -0.52 -12.03
CA VAL A 265 -12.00 -1.33 -13.06
C VAL A 265 -10.82 -2.10 -12.46
N GLY A 266 -10.04 -1.48 -11.57
CA GLY A 266 -8.94 -2.15 -10.87
C GLY A 266 -9.40 -3.33 -10.01
N SER A 267 -10.53 -3.18 -9.31
CA SER A 267 -11.06 -4.24 -8.45
C SER A 267 -11.56 -5.48 -9.22
N VAL A 268 -11.90 -5.34 -10.50
CA VAL A 268 -12.34 -6.44 -11.37
C VAL A 268 -11.20 -6.95 -12.25
N LEU A 269 -10.23 -6.10 -12.57
CA LEU A 269 -9.11 -6.38 -13.47
C LEU A 269 -7.77 -6.23 -12.73
N PRO A 270 -7.24 -7.31 -12.13
CA PRO A 270 -5.96 -7.28 -11.41
C PRO A 270 -4.79 -6.74 -12.23
N ALA A 271 -4.74 -7.02 -13.54
CA ALA A 271 -3.72 -6.47 -14.43
C ALA A 271 -3.79 -4.94 -14.51
N PHE A 272 -5.01 -4.37 -14.48
CA PHE A 272 -5.22 -2.93 -14.48
C PHE A 272 -4.89 -2.29 -13.12
N GLN A 273 -5.18 -2.99 -12.02
CA GLN A 273 -4.81 -2.55 -10.67
C GLN A 273 -3.29 -2.46 -10.53
N SER A 274 -2.56 -3.45 -11.02
CA SER A 274 -1.09 -3.50 -10.97
C SER A 274 -0.40 -2.75 -12.11
N ARG A 275 -1.13 -2.08 -13.00
CA ARG A 275 -0.59 -1.55 -14.27
C ARG A 275 0.64 -0.67 -14.12
N ARG A 276 0.67 0.20 -13.10
CA ARG A 276 1.82 1.10 -12.89
C ARG A 276 3.04 0.32 -12.44
N SER A 277 2.89 -0.56 -11.46
CA SER A 277 3.96 -1.40 -10.96
C SER A 277 4.49 -2.35 -12.05
N LEU A 278 3.60 -2.88 -12.90
CA LEU A 278 3.96 -3.69 -14.06
C LEU A 278 4.68 -2.87 -15.15
N GLU A 279 4.21 -1.66 -15.44
CA GLU A 279 4.85 -0.75 -16.40
C GLU A 279 6.29 -0.45 -15.96
N TYR A 280 6.49 -0.11 -14.68
CA TYR A 280 7.82 0.09 -14.12
C TYR A 280 8.69 -1.18 -14.19
N PHE A 281 8.15 -2.33 -13.78
CA PHE A 281 8.90 -3.59 -13.78
C PHE A 281 9.31 -4.01 -15.20
N LEU A 282 8.42 -3.88 -16.19
CA LEU A 282 8.65 -4.35 -17.56
C LEU A 282 9.48 -3.38 -18.41
N PHE A 283 9.30 -2.06 -18.22
CA PHE A 283 9.89 -1.03 -19.09
C PHE A 283 10.93 -0.16 -18.39
N GLY A 284 11.10 -0.33 -17.07
CA GLY A 284 12.02 0.45 -16.25
C GLY A 284 11.54 1.88 -15.95
N THR A 285 12.30 2.54 -15.08
CA THR A 285 12.15 3.95 -14.68
C THR A 285 12.25 5.00 -15.81
N PRO A 286 13.02 4.85 -16.91
CA PRO A 286 13.22 5.91 -17.90
C PRO A 286 11.95 6.41 -18.61
N ALA A 287 10.95 5.55 -18.82
CA ALA A 287 9.67 5.94 -19.43
C ALA A 287 8.85 6.85 -18.50
N VAL A 288 8.97 6.64 -17.18
CA VAL A 288 8.25 7.43 -16.17
C VAL A 288 9.06 8.65 -15.73
N GLU A 289 10.39 8.57 -15.67
CA GLU A 289 11.25 9.74 -15.52
C GLU A 289 11.04 10.75 -16.65
N ASN A 290 10.82 10.29 -17.89
CA ASN A 290 10.48 11.19 -19.01
C ASN A 290 9.12 11.87 -18.86
N LYS A 291 8.20 11.28 -18.10
CA LYS A 291 6.93 11.91 -17.72
C LYS A 291 7.14 12.94 -16.59
N ILE A 292 7.92 12.59 -15.57
CA ILE A 292 8.29 13.49 -14.47
C ILE A 292 9.12 14.69 -14.97
N LYS A 293 10.07 14.47 -15.88
CA LYS A 293 10.86 15.53 -16.55
C LYS A 293 10.03 16.42 -17.47
N ARG A 294 8.94 15.90 -18.06
CA ARG A 294 7.97 16.71 -18.83
C ARG A 294 7.11 17.59 -17.92
N ASP A 295 6.73 17.08 -16.75
CA ASP A 295 5.84 17.79 -15.81
C ASP A 295 6.60 18.78 -14.89
N HIS A 296 7.92 18.59 -14.72
CA HIS A 296 8.82 19.48 -13.97
C HIS A 296 10.04 19.91 -14.81
N PRO A 297 9.90 20.92 -15.69
CA PRO A 297 11.04 21.49 -16.39
C PRO A 297 11.99 22.11 -15.36
N THR A 298 13.23 21.61 -15.32
CA THR A 298 14.29 22.08 -14.43
C THR A 298 14.54 23.58 -14.63
N LEU A 299 14.34 24.36 -13.56
CA LEU A 299 14.74 25.76 -13.48
C LEU A 299 16.26 25.85 -13.26
N GLY A 300 16.96 26.49 -14.20
CA GLY A 300 18.13 27.30 -13.84
C GLY A 300 19.33 27.24 -14.78
N SER A 301 19.47 28.31 -15.56
CA SER A 301 20.71 28.75 -16.20
C SER A 301 21.82 29.09 -15.19
N ALA A 302 23.07 28.80 -15.54
CA ALA A 302 24.26 28.86 -14.70
C ALA A 302 24.81 30.28 -14.36
N ALA A 303 24.00 31.34 -14.42
CA ALA A 303 24.50 32.72 -14.32
C ALA A 303 23.88 33.59 -13.20
N GLU A 304 23.15 33.00 -12.24
CA GLU A 304 22.53 33.77 -11.14
C GLU A 304 23.43 33.84 -9.90
N SER A 305 23.52 35.03 -9.32
CA SER A 305 24.21 35.26 -8.04
C SER A 305 23.53 34.51 -6.88
N VAL A 306 24.31 34.15 -5.86
CA VAL A 306 23.84 33.39 -4.68
C VAL A 306 22.68 34.09 -3.97
N ASP A 307 22.72 35.41 -3.87
CA ASP A 307 21.68 36.20 -3.20
C ASP A 307 20.37 36.24 -4.01
N GLN A 308 20.44 36.37 -5.34
CA GLN A 308 19.25 36.28 -6.20
C GLN A 308 18.62 34.88 -6.16
N LYS A 309 19.45 33.83 -6.10
CA LYS A 309 18.98 32.46 -5.95
C LYS A 309 18.30 32.23 -4.60
N LYS A 310 18.84 32.81 -3.52
CA LYS A 310 18.24 32.78 -2.18
C LYS A 310 16.90 33.51 -2.16
N GLN A 311 16.86 34.75 -2.65
CA GLN A 311 15.64 35.56 -2.67
C GLN A 311 14.54 34.95 -3.55
N ARG A 312 14.88 34.37 -4.71
CA ARG A 312 13.92 33.63 -5.54
C ARG A 312 13.39 32.38 -4.84
N ARG A 313 14.25 31.66 -4.11
CA ARG A 313 13.82 30.50 -3.32
C ARG A 313 12.87 30.91 -2.21
N GLU A 314 13.17 31.98 -1.48
CA GLU A 314 12.30 32.53 -0.43
C GLU A 314 10.95 32.97 -1.01
N GLN A 315 10.93 33.72 -2.12
CA GLN A 315 9.69 34.13 -2.79
C GLN A 315 8.89 32.93 -3.36
N ALA A 316 9.57 31.93 -3.92
CA ALA A 316 8.93 30.72 -4.41
C ALA A 316 8.34 29.90 -3.25
N HIS A 317 9.04 29.87 -2.12
CA HIS A 317 8.61 29.21 -0.90
C HIS A 317 7.36 29.88 -0.32
N GLU A 318 7.37 31.20 -0.15
CA GLU A 318 6.23 31.97 0.33
C GLU A 318 5.00 31.82 -0.58
N LYS A 319 5.20 31.90 -1.90
CA LYS A 319 4.12 31.63 -2.88
C LYS A 319 3.57 30.21 -2.77
N THR A 320 4.43 29.23 -2.49
CA THR A 320 4.01 27.84 -2.33
C THR A 320 3.18 27.67 -1.07
N ILE A 321 3.62 28.24 0.07
CA ILE A 321 2.87 28.23 1.33
C ILE A 321 1.50 28.90 1.14
N ALA A 322 1.46 30.10 0.56
CA ALA A 322 0.20 30.82 0.34
C ALA A 322 -0.75 30.05 -0.59
N ARG A 323 -0.22 29.32 -1.58
CA ARG A 323 -1.03 28.47 -2.45
C ARG A 323 -1.56 27.24 -1.71
N MET A 324 -0.74 26.58 -0.89
CA MET A 324 -1.16 25.44 -0.07
C MET A 324 -2.20 25.87 0.97
N ALA A 325 -1.99 26.97 1.68
CA ALA A 325 -2.96 27.47 2.66
C ALA A 325 -4.35 27.69 2.03
N LYS A 326 -4.41 28.22 0.80
CA LYS A 326 -5.67 28.44 0.06
C LYS A 326 -6.37 27.15 -0.38
N THR A 327 -5.72 25.99 -0.37
CA THR A 327 -6.40 24.74 -0.69
C THR A 327 -7.25 24.22 0.46
N TYR A 328 -7.02 24.73 1.68
CA TYR A 328 -7.71 24.29 2.88
C TYR A 328 -8.83 25.25 3.26
N ALA A 329 -10.06 24.76 3.24
CA ALA A 329 -11.23 25.56 3.57
C ALA A 329 -12.37 24.67 4.09
N VAL A 330 -13.22 25.24 4.95
CA VAL A 330 -14.46 24.61 5.39
C VAL A 330 -15.47 24.60 4.24
N ASN A 331 -15.94 23.43 3.84
CA ASN A 331 -16.86 23.22 2.72
C ASN A 331 -17.58 21.85 2.84
N ASP A 332 -18.36 21.47 1.83
CA ASP A 332 -19.08 20.18 1.82
C ASP A 332 -18.12 18.97 1.85
N ASP A 333 -16.93 19.06 1.22
CA ASP A 333 -15.90 18.02 1.30
C ASP A 333 -15.43 17.81 2.75
N THR A 334 -15.45 18.86 3.57
CA THR A 334 -15.08 18.80 4.99
C THR A 334 -16.04 17.90 5.77
N GLU A 335 -17.35 18.10 5.59
CA GLU A 335 -18.35 17.27 6.27
C GLU A 335 -18.28 15.82 5.79
N PHE A 336 -18.01 15.59 4.50
CA PHE A 336 -17.75 14.25 3.99
C PHE A 336 -16.58 13.57 4.70
N HIS A 337 -15.45 14.27 4.89
CA HIS A 337 -14.30 13.73 5.59
C HIS A 337 -14.60 13.41 7.06
N LYS A 338 -15.35 14.28 7.74
CA LYS A 338 -15.81 14.03 9.11
C LYS A 338 -16.73 12.81 9.19
N THR A 339 -17.73 12.72 8.33
CA THR A 339 -18.68 11.60 8.29
C THR A 339 -17.99 10.27 8.01
N THR A 340 -17.04 10.23 7.08
CA THR A 340 -16.28 9.02 6.76
C THR A 340 -15.41 8.55 7.93
N LEU A 341 -14.78 9.47 8.67
CA LEU A 341 -14.07 9.11 9.89
C LEU A 341 -15.02 8.56 10.96
N GLU A 342 -16.15 9.23 11.21
CA GLU A 342 -17.12 8.76 12.20
C GLU A 342 -17.68 7.37 11.86
N MET A 343 -17.92 7.10 10.58
CA MET A 343 -18.34 5.78 10.10
C MET A 343 -17.26 4.72 10.36
N PHE A 344 -15.98 5.05 10.12
CA PHE A 344 -14.85 4.16 10.43
C PHE A 344 -14.77 3.87 11.93
N LEU A 345 -14.87 4.90 12.79
CA LEU A 345 -14.86 4.72 14.25
C LEU A 345 -16.01 3.84 14.72
N GLN A 346 -17.20 4.01 14.15
CA GLN A 346 -18.37 3.19 14.46
C GLN A 346 -18.15 1.72 14.05
N ARG A 347 -17.57 1.46 12.87
CA ARG A 347 -17.25 0.10 12.42
C ARG A 347 -16.17 -0.56 13.28
N ALA A 348 -15.12 0.19 13.63
CA ALA A 348 -14.08 -0.29 14.53
C ALA A 348 -14.65 -0.72 15.90
N GLN A 349 -15.58 0.07 16.47
CA GLN A 349 -16.29 -0.33 17.69
C GLN A 349 -17.12 -1.62 17.51
N GLN A 350 -17.77 -1.80 16.36
CA GLN A 350 -18.57 -3.00 16.07
C GLN A 350 -17.69 -4.25 15.90
N THR A 351 -16.48 -4.11 15.37
CA THR A 351 -15.52 -5.20 15.18
C THR A 351 -14.62 -5.43 16.39
N GLY A 352 -14.73 -4.62 17.43
CA GLY A 352 -13.88 -4.68 18.62
C GLY A 352 -12.46 -4.17 18.40
N THR A 353 -12.20 -3.45 17.31
CA THR A 353 -10.91 -2.81 17.04
C THR A 353 -10.78 -1.56 17.90
N GLN A 354 -9.75 -1.50 18.75
CA GLN A 354 -9.43 -0.31 19.51
C GLN A 354 -8.80 0.74 18.60
N VAL A 355 -9.30 1.98 18.64
CA VAL A 355 -8.77 3.06 17.79
C VAL A 355 -7.96 4.05 18.63
N VAL A 356 -6.75 4.34 18.17
CA VAL A 356 -5.94 5.48 18.62
C VAL A 356 -5.95 6.52 17.49
N LEU A 357 -6.58 7.66 17.73
CA LEU A 357 -6.64 8.75 16.77
C LEU A 357 -5.62 9.83 17.13
N ILE A 358 -4.60 9.98 16.30
CA ILE A 358 -3.56 10.99 16.44
C ILE A 358 -3.88 12.16 15.53
N PHE A 359 -4.11 13.32 16.15
CA PHE A 359 -4.22 14.56 15.42
C PHE A 359 -2.83 15.14 15.14
N GLY A 360 -2.35 14.84 13.93
CA GLY A 360 -1.00 15.15 13.48
C GLY A 360 -0.73 16.64 13.36
N GLN A 361 0.52 17.02 13.61
CA GLN A 361 1.00 18.38 13.46
C GLN A 361 1.41 18.67 12.01
N VAL A 362 1.40 19.95 11.64
CA VAL A 362 1.89 20.44 10.35
C VAL A 362 2.96 21.49 10.62
N ASN A 363 3.76 21.83 9.61
CA ASN A 363 4.81 22.83 9.77
C ASN A 363 4.22 24.14 10.36
N PRO A 364 4.80 24.70 11.43
CA PRO A 364 4.28 25.90 12.08
C PRO A 364 4.08 27.09 11.13
N VAL A 365 4.93 27.23 10.11
CA VAL A 365 4.82 28.30 9.11
C VAL A 365 3.57 28.14 8.26
N LEU A 366 3.25 26.90 7.84
CA LEU A 366 2.00 26.62 7.14
C LEU A 366 0.80 26.81 8.08
N SER A 367 0.88 26.31 9.32
CA SER A 367 -0.19 26.42 10.31
C SER A 367 -0.66 27.85 10.53
N GLN A 368 0.28 28.81 10.57
CA GLN A 368 0.00 30.23 10.74
C GLN A 368 -0.69 30.89 9.53
N LYS A 369 -0.68 30.27 8.37
CA LYS A 369 -1.25 30.80 7.12
C LYS A 369 -2.61 30.20 6.78
N ILE A 370 -3.00 29.11 7.43
CA ILE A 370 -4.31 28.48 7.26
C ILE A 370 -5.40 29.44 7.77
N ASP A 371 -6.56 29.38 7.13
CA ASP A 371 -7.75 30.12 7.58
C ASP A 371 -8.07 29.80 9.06
N PRO A 372 -8.18 30.80 9.95
CA PRO A 372 -8.55 30.57 11.35
C PRO A 372 -9.87 29.82 11.54
N ASP A 373 -10.80 29.92 10.59
CA ASP A 373 -12.08 29.21 10.65
C ASP A 373 -11.91 27.69 10.52
N VAL A 374 -10.90 27.23 9.78
CA VAL A 374 -10.52 25.81 9.68
C VAL A 374 -10.08 25.29 11.04
N ARG A 375 -9.18 26.01 11.73
CA ARG A 375 -8.70 25.62 13.05
C ARG A 375 -9.83 25.58 14.07
N ARG A 376 -10.73 26.57 14.06
CA ARG A 376 -11.88 26.63 14.96
C ARG A 376 -12.80 25.43 14.75
N ASP A 377 -13.20 25.17 13.50
CA ASP A 377 -14.07 24.05 13.16
C ASP A 377 -13.43 22.68 13.51
N PHE A 378 -12.12 22.54 13.35
CA PHE A 378 -11.40 21.33 13.72
C PHE A 378 -11.43 21.06 15.22
N LEU A 379 -11.19 22.09 16.04
CA LEU A 379 -11.24 21.97 17.49
C LEU A 379 -12.65 21.63 17.97
N ASP A 380 -13.68 22.27 17.41
CA ASP A 380 -15.09 21.96 17.70
C ASP A 380 -15.44 20.51 17.30
N TYR A 381 -14.94 20.04 16.14
CA TYR A 381 -15.13 18.68 15.69
C TYR A 381 -14.42 17.66 16.59
N ARG A 382 -13.17 17.92 16.99
CA ARG A 382 -12.41 17.09 17.95
C ARG A 382 -13.18 16.91 19.26
N ASP A 383 -13.74 17.99 19.80
CA ASP A 383 -14.46 17.94 21.06
C ASP A 383 -15.80 17.19 20.93
N ARG A 384 -16.44 17.25 19.76
CA ARG A 384 -17.60 16.41 19.43
C ARG A 384 -17.21 14.93 19.33
N LEU A 385 -16.10 14.61 18.66
CA LEU A 385 -15.59 13.24 18.55
C LEU A 385 -15.31 12.63 19.92
N LYS A 386 -14.61 13.35 20.82
CA LYS A 386 -14.32 12.89 22.19
C LYS A 386 -15.59 12.53 22.96
N LYS A 387 -16.68 13.29 22.77
CA LYS A 387 -17.97 13.02 23.43
C LYS A 387 -18.71 11.84 22.81
N ARG A 388 -18.66 11.70 21.49
CA ARG A 388 -19.41 10.67 20.75
C ARG A 388 -18.73 9.30 20.81
N PHE A 389 -17.41 9.26 20.83
CA PHE A 389 -16.60 8.05 20.82
C PHE A 389 -15.64 8.03 22.02
N PRO A 390 -16.15 7.85 23.26
CA PRO A 390 -15.34 7.95 24.47
C PRO A 390 -14.27 6.84 24.58
N ASP A 391 -14.45 5.72 23.89
CA ASP A 391 -13.51 4.59 23.88
C ASP A 391 -12.34 4.80 22.90
N VAL A 392 -12.41 5.82 22.03
CA VAL A 392 -11.32 6.16 21.10
C VAL A 392 -10.27 6.97 21.85
N LEU A 393 -9.03 6.49 21.85
CA LEU A 393 -7.92 7.24 22.43
C LEU A 393 -7.52 8.36 21.47
N ILE A 394 -7.93 9.57 21.77
CA ILE A 394 -7.59 10.76 20.96
C ILE A 394 -6.34 11.42 21.54
N LEU A 395 -5.26 11.44 20.77
CA LEU A 395 -3.99 12.11 21.09
C LEU A 395 -3.88 13.40 20.28
N SER A 396 -3.70 14.53 20.96
CA SER A 396 -3.50 15.83 20.31
C SER A 396 -2.40 16.65 20.95
N ASP A 397 -2.37 16.70 22.28
CA ASP A 397 -1.51 17.61 23.05
C ASP A 397 -0.44 16.84 23.85
N GLU A 398 -0.52 15.51 23.85
CA GLU A 398 0.35 14.58 24.56
C GLU A 398 1.66 14.29 23.81
N LEU A 399 1.71 14.57 22.50
CA LEU A 399 2.89 14.35 21.66
C LEU A 399 3.73 15.63 21.55
N PRO A 400 5.07 15.52 21.44
CA PRO A 400 5.96 16.68 21.37
C PRO A 400 5.60 17.62 20.21
N VAL A 401 5.67 18.92 20.46
CA VAL A 401 5.52 19.96 19.43
C VAL A 401 6.80 20.05 18.59
N HIS A 402 6.66 20.04 17.27
CA HIS A 402 7.79 20.09 16.35
C HIS A 402 8.12 21.51 15.90
N PRO A 403 9.36 22.00 16.06
CA PRO A 403 9.80 23.27 15.47
C PRO A 403 9.90 23.18 13.94
N GLU A 404 9.98 24.32 13.26
CA GLU A 404 10.14 24.38 11.79
C GLU A 404 11.33 23.54 11.29
N SER A 405 12.44 23.52 12.04
CA SER A 405 13.66 22.78 11.70
C SER A 405 13.47 21.27 11.64
N ASP A 406 12.41 20.74 12.27
CA ASP A 406 12.14 19.31 12.30
C ASP A 406 11.44 18.83 11.04
N TYR A 407 11.07 19.71 10.12
CA TYR A 407 10.42 19.39 8.85
C TYR A 407 11.38 19.56 7.66
N HIS A 408 11.34 18.61 6.72
CA HIS A 408 12.07 18.76 5.45
C HIS A 408 11.23 19.42 4.35
N ASP A 409 9.91 19.49 4.55
CA ASP A 409 8.98 20.31 3.75
C ASP A 409 7.87 20.93 4.63
N MET A 410 6.72 21.29 4.06
CA MET A 410 5.64 21.92 4.83
C MET A 410 4.76 20.92 5.61
N MET A 411 4.99 19.62 5.45
CA MET A 411 4.11 18.57 5.96
C MET A 411 4.86 17.46 6.69
N HIS A 412 6.07 17.09 6.24
CA HIS A 412 6.75 15.87 6.64
C HIS A 412 7.98 16.14 7.50
N LEU A 413 8.12 15.34 8.56
CA LEU A 413 9.27 15.39 9.47
C LEU A 413 10.56 14.92 8.81
N THR A 414 11.68 15.40 9.29
CA THR A 414 13.01 14.82 9.05
C THR A 414 13.11 13.45 9.72
N GLU A 415 14.00 12.58 9.24
CA GLU A 415 14.19 11.23 9.80
C GLU A 415 14.52 11.27 11.30
N GLU A 416 15.38 12.19 11.74
CA GLU A 416 15.70 12.36 13.15
C GLU A 416 14.48 12.77 13.99
N ALA A 417 13.65 13.67 13.48
CA ALA A 417 12.42 14.09 14.16
C ALA A 417 11.35 13.00 14.16
N GLN A 418 11.24 12.23 13.09
CA GLN A 418 10.35 11.05 12.98
C GLN A 418 10.69 10.02 14.05
N ILE A 419 11.97 9.66 14.22
CA ILE A 419 12.41 8.69 15.24
C ILE A 419 12.08 9.20 16.64
N ARG A 420 12.40 10.47 16.94
CA ARG A 420 12.05 11.09 18.25
C ARG A 420 10.54 11.08 18.49
N HIS A 421 9.75 11.48 17.50
CA HIS A 421 8.29 11.46 17.58
C HIS A 421 7.76 10.06 17.85
N THR A 422 8.30 9.06 17.16
CA THR A 422 7.90 7.65 17.30
C THR A 422 8.22 7.10 18.68
N HIS A 423 9.37 7.43 19.26
CA HIS A 423 9.69 7.06 20.64
C HIS A 423 8.70 7.65 21.65
N SER A 424 8.39 8.96 21.52
CA SER A 424 7.39 9.60 22.39
C SER A 424 6.00 9.01 22.19
N LEU A 425 5.60 8.69 20.96
CA LEU A 425 4.35 8.00 20.68
C LEU A 425 4.33 6.63 21.37
N ALA A 426 5.42 5.86 21.27
CA ALA A 426 5.53 4.56 21.92
C ALA A 426 5.40 4.67 23.45
N ASP A 427 6.01 5.67 24.08
CA ASP A 427 5.86 5.93 25.52
C ASP A 427 4.39 6.19 25.89
N VAL A 428 3.72 7.06 25.13
CA VAL A 428 2.30 7.38 25.35
C VAL A 428 1.42 6.15 25.15
N LEU A 429 1.64 5.36 24.10
CA LEU A 429 0.88 4.13 23.86
C LEU A 429 1.09 3.13 24.99
N GLN A 430 2.33 2.98 25.47
CA GLN A 430 2.67 2.11 26.59
C GLN A 430 1.88 2.50 27.84
N ASP A 431 1.89 3.78 28.20
CA ASP A 431 1.23 4.29 29.39
C ASP A 431 -0.30 4.22 29.29
N ARG A 432 -0.86 4.57 28.12
CA ARG A 432 -2.31 4.72 27.93
C ARG A 432 -3.02 3.40 27.66
N LEU A 433 -2.32 2.44 27.05
CA LEU A 433 -2.86 1.14 26.70
C LEU A 433 -2.36 0.03 27.64
N GLY A 434 -1.51 0.38 28.61
CA GLY A 434 -0.95 -0.57 29.57
C GLY A 434 -0.09 -1.64 28.90
N TRP A 435 0.56 -1.29 27.79
CA TRP A 435 1.46 -2.24 27.13
C TRP A 435 2.70 -2.41 28.00
N SER A 436 3.11 -3.66 28.23
CA SER A 436 4.43 -3.91 28.79
C SER A 436 5.45 -3.81 27.65
N PRO A 437 6.57 -3.09 27.82
CA PRO A 437 7.73 -3.33 26.97
C PRO A 437 8.16 -4.78 27.21
N ASP A 438 8.60 -5.49 26.17
CA ASP A 438 9.17 -6.81 26.39
C ASP A 438 10.37 -6.65 27.34
N SER A 439 10.29 -7.32 28.47
CA SER A 439 11.42 -7.47 29.38
C SER A 439 12.33 -8.52 28.75
N ASP A 440 13.40 -8.08 28.10
CA ASP A 440 14.53 -8.95 27.73
C ASP A 440 14.97 -9.84 28.92
#